data_AF-A0A7C7A9T0-F1
#
_entry.id   AF-A0A7C7A9T0-F1
#
_cell.length_a   1.000
_cell.length_b   1.000
_cell.length_c   1.000
_cell.angle_alpha   90.00
_cell.angle_beta   90.00
_cell.angle_gamma   90.00
#
_symmetry.space_group_name_H-M   'P 1'
#
loop_
_entity.id
_entity.type
_entity.pdbx_description
1 polymer ?
#
loop_
_entity_poly.entity_id
_entity_poly.type
_entity_poly.pdbx_seq_one_letter_code
_entity_poly.pdbx_strand_id
1 'polypeptide(L)'
;MEYSPYNLMNFESEFALLPHLIHSKKTIEHIKKLFLEKNSVIADGYGHKVYRCPKCDEFYGRFFIHLDYDGGCFEVKYRCPKCKVVLHPIDCDVVEVDGGEQKAINLENYPCPKCGKYSRKRSF
;
A
#
# COMPACT_ATOMS: atom_id res chain seq x y z
N MET A 1 -1.70 -9.08 -8.23
CA MET A 1 -3.14 -9.34 -8.01
C MET A 1 -3.85 -8.02 -8.20
N GLU A 2 -4.58 -7.89 -9.30
CA GLU A 2 -5.41 -6.72 -9.57
C GLU A 2 -6.77 -6.94 -8.93
N TYR A 3 -7.26 -5.95 -8.18
CA TYR A 3 -8.59 -6.01 -7.59
C TYR A 3 -9.55 -5.31 -8.54
N SER A 4 -10.75 -5.87 -8.76
CA SER A 4 -11.79 -5.15 -9.49
C SER A 4 -12.19 -3.87 -8.72
N PRO A 5 -12.19 -2.67 -9.34
CA PRO A 5 -12.64 -1.44 -8.69
C PRO A 5 -14.05 -1.57 -8.12
N TYR A 6 -14.93 -2.32 -8.81
CA TYR A 6 -16.29 -2.57 -8.37
C TYR A 6 -16.34 -3.24 -6.99
N ASN A 7 -15.49 -4.25 -6.74
CA ASN A 7 -15.45 -4.96 -5.46
C ASN A 7 -14.81 -4.12 -4.33
N LEU A 8 -14.02 -3.10 -4.69
CA LEU A 8 -13.50 -2.13 -3.72
C LEU A 8 -14.59 -1.13 -3.31
N MET A 9 -15.43 -0.70 -4.25
CA MET A 9 -16.47 0.31 -4.02
C MET A 9 -17.79 -0.26 -3.49
N ASN A 10 -18.04 -1.57 -3.64
CA ASN A 10 -19.29 -2.19 -3.20
C ASN A 10 -19.26 -2.54 -1.71
N PHE A 11 -19.58 -1.55 -0.86
CA PHE A 11 -19.57 -1.69 0.60
C PHE A 11 -20.79 -2.40 1.21
N GLU A 12 -21.84 -2.61 0.42
CA GLU A 12 -23.08 -3.28 0.84
C GLU A 12 -23.02 -4.78 0.54
N SER A 13 -22.14 -5.20 -0.36
CA SER A 13 -21.87 -6.59 -0.63
C SER A 13 -21.09 -7.26 0.50
N GLU A 14 -21.41 -8.51 0.77
CA GLU A 14 -20.58 -9.40 1.60
C GLU A 14 -19.15 -9.58 1.03
N PHE A 15 -18.96 -9.30 -0.26
CA PHE A 15 -17.67 -9.37 -0.95
C PHE A 15 -16.90 -8.04 -0.94
N ALA A 16 -17.32 -7.06 -0.12
CA ALA A 16 -16.61 -5.79 0.02
C ALA A 16 -15.15 -6.02 0.42
N LEU A 17 -14.21 -5.66 -0.46
CA LEU A 17 -12.79 -5.99 -0.24
C LEU A 17 -12.07 -4.98 0.68
N LEU A 18 -12.48 -3.71 0.66
CA LEU A 18 -11.79 -2.67 1.44
C LEU A 18 -11.69 -2.96 2.94
N PRO A 19 -12.74 -3.49 3.62
CA PRO A 19 -12.64 -3.92 5.01
C PRO A 19 -11.57 -4.98 5.31
N HIS A 20 -11.25 -5.83 4.33
CA HIS A 20 -10.20 -6.85 4.47
C HIS A 20 -8.80 -6.30 4.16
N LEU A 21 -8.72 -5.24 3.34
CA LEU A 21 -7.46 -4.64 2.88
C LEU A 21 -6.97 -3.50 3.80
N ILE A 22 -7.90 -2.79 4.45
CA ILE A 22 -7.61 -1.65 5.34
C ILE A 22 -8.28 -1.89 6.70
N HIS A 23 -7.50 -2.29 7.70
CA HIS A 23 -8.06 -2.63 9.02
C HIS A 23 -8.66 -1.46 9.81
N SER A 24 -8.41 -0.21 9.41
CA SER A 24 -8.90 0.97 10.12
C SER A 24 -10.37 1.27 9.76
N LYS A 25 -11.30 0.94 10.67
CA LYS A 25 -12.74 1.24 10.50
C LYS A 25 -13.02 2.71 10.17
N LYS A 26 -12.37 3.63 10.89
CA LYS A 26 -12.49 5.08 10.64
C LYS A 26 -12.06 5.48 9.23
N THR A 27 -11.00 4.84 8.73
CA THR A 27 -10.50 5.09 7.37
C THR A 27 -11.47 4.56 6.33
N ILE A 28 -12.02 3.35 6.53
CA ILE A 28 -13.04 2.79 5.64
C ILE A 28 -14.27 3.70 5.60
N GLU A 29 -14.77 4.14 6.76
CA GLU A 29 -15.92 5.06 6.82
C GLU A 29 -15.67 6.38 6.09
N HIS A 30 -14.46 6.93 6.21
CA HIS A 30 -14.10 8.14 5.48
C HIS A 30 -14.05 7.90 3.96
N ILE A 31 -13.46 6.79 3.53
CA ILE A 31 -13.45 6.38 2.12
C ILE A 31 -14.88 6.20 1.59
N LYS A 32 -15.76 5.53 2.36
CA LYS A 32 -17.19 5.40 2.01
C LYS A 32 -17.86 6.75 1.76
N LYS A 33 -17.61 7.73 2.64
CA LYS A 33 -18.15 9.09 2.48
C LYS A 33 -17.62 9.78 1.22
N LEU A 34 -16.34 9.63 0.90
CA LEU A 34 -15.78 10.20 -0.33
C LEU A 34 -16.47 9.63 -1.58
N PHE A 35 -16.76 8.33 -1.61
CA PHE A 35 -17.52 7.73 -2.71
C PHE A 35 -18.96 8.27 -2.79
N LEU A 36 -19.68 8.32 -1.67
CA LEU A 36 -21.10 8.68 -1.65
C LEU A 36 -21.35 10.19 -1.80
N GLU A 37 -20.53 11.03 -1.17
CA GLU A 37 -20.76 12.48 -1.09
C GLU A 37 -19.98 13.27 -2.16
N LYS A 38 -18.84 12.74 -2.61
CA LYS A 38 -17.91 13.45 -3.51
C LYS A 38 -17.74 12.78 -4.87
N ASN A 39 -18.49 11.70 -5.14
CA ASN A 39 -18.37 10.91 -6.36
C ASN A 39 -16.90 10.55 -6.69
N SER A 40 -16.12 10.23 -5.65
CA SER A 40 -14.69 9.99 -5.83
C SER A 40 -14.42 8.78 -6.71
N VAL A 41 -13.39 8.83 -7.55
CA VAL A 41 -12.94 7.73 -8.40
C VAL A 41 -11.64 7.16 -7.84
N ILE A 42 -11.47 5.84 -7.91
CA ILE A 42 -10.19 5.20 -7.57
C ILE A 42 -9.23 5.46 -8.73
N ALA A 43 -8.13 6.16 -8.47
CA ALA A 43 -7.08 6.37 -9.45
C ALA A 43 -6.29 5.08 -9.71
N ASP A 44 -5.67 4.98 -10.87
CA ASP A 44 -4.87 3.82 -11.27
C ASP A 44 -3.69 3.55 -10.32
N GLY A 45 -3.21 2.30 -10.31
CA GLY A 45 -2.05 1.90 -9.51
C GLY A 45 -2.34 1.64 -8.03
N TYR A 46 -3.62 1.52 -7.65
CA TYR A 46 -4.02 0.97 -6.36
C TYR A 46 -3.58 -0.50 -6.21
N GLY A 47 -3.38 -0.95 -4.97
CA GLY A 47 -2.94 -2.32 -4.70
C GLY A 47 -2.01 -2.45 -3.51
N HIS A 48 -1.47 -3.64 -3.29
CA HIS A 48 -0.48 -3.85 -2.23
C HIS A 48 0.84 -3.15 -2.58
N LYS A 49 1.27 -2.25 -1.70
CA LYS A 49 2.60 -1.62 -1.72
C LYS A 49 3.33 -1.93 -0.42
N VAL A 50 4.66 -1.91 -0.48
CA VAL A 50 5.49 -2.02 0.72
C VAL A 50 5.77 -0.62 1.24
N TYR A 51 5.67 -0.47 2.55
CA TYR A 51 5.95 0.78 3.25
C TYR A 51 7.08 0.56 4.25
N ARG A 52 7.97 1.54 4.38
CA ARG A 52 9.08 1.55 5.32
C ARG A 52 8.82 2.55 6.43
N CYS A 53 9.09 2.16 7.67
CA CYS A 53 9.14 3.09 8.79
C CYS A 53 10.48 3.83 8.80
N PRO A 54 10.51 5.17 8.72
CA PRO A 54 11.77 5.92 8.69
C PRO A 54 12.54 5.88 10.01
N LYS A 55 11.88 5.49 11.12
CA LYS A 55 12.50 5.43 12.46
C LYS A 55 12.89 4.02 12.89
N CYS A 56 12.03 3.03 12.61
CA CYS A 56 12.27 1.64 13.00
C CYS A 56 12.97 0.83 11.91
N ASP A 57 13.00 1.36 10.69
CA ASP A 57 13.58 0.70 9.52
C ASP A 57 12.92 -0.65 9.17
N GLU A 58 11.66 -0.83 9.61
CA GLU A 58 10.87 -2.02 9.33
C GLU A 58 9.94 -1.82 8.13
N PHE A 59 9.71 -2.91 7.40
CA PHE A 59 8.82 -2.99 6.26
C PHE A 59 7.43 -3.51 6.64
N TYR A 60 6.41 -2.93 6.02
CA TYR A 60 5.02 -3.30 6.22
C TYR A 60 4.29 -3.35 4.88
N GLY A 61 3.67 -4.49 4.56
CA GLY A 61 2.72 -4.56 3.44
C GLY A 61 1.42 -3.85 3.80
N ARG A 62 0.99 -2.89 2.96
CA ARG A 62 -0.26 -2.16 3.13
C ARG A 62 -0.94 -1.94 1.79
N PHE A 63 -2.25 -1.72 1.82
CA PHE A 63 -3.03 -1.47 0.62
C PHE A 63 -2.97 0.02 0.26
N PHE A 64 -2.31 0.36 -0.84
CA PHE A 64 -2.35 1.71 -1.39
C PHE A 64 -3.64 1.92 -2.17
N ILE A 65 -4.31 3.03 -1.88
CA ILE A 65 -5.46 3.53 -2.63
C ILE A 65 -5.36 5.05 -2.69
N HIS A 66 -5.60 5.57 -3.90
CA HIS A 66 -5.68 6.99 -4.19
C HIS A 66 -7.08 7.27 -4.73
N LEU A 67 -7.77 8.24 -4.14
CA LEU A 67 -9.12 8.65 -4.54
C LEU A 67 -9.06 10.07 -5.06
N ASP A 68 -9.51 10.27 -6.29
CA ASP A 68 -9.69 11.59 -6.89
C ASP A 68 -11.15 12.02 -6.80
N TYR A 69 -11.38 13.26 -6.42
CA TYR A 69 -12.72 13.85 -6.39
C TYR A 69 -12.66 15.36 -6.69
N ASP A 70 -13.81 15.96 -6.95
CA ASP A 70 -13.87 17.38 -7.23
C ASP A 70 -13.39 18.19 -6.01
N GLY A 71 -12.30 18.93 -6.20
CA GLY A 71 -11.65 19.74 -5.16
C GLY A 71 -10.52 19.05 -4.38
N GLY A 72 -10.10 17.83 -4.73
CA GLY A 72 -8.88 17.26 -4.15
C GLY A 72 -8.71 15.75 -4.33
N CYS A 73 -7.75 15.20 -3.59
CA CYS A 73 -7.50 13.78 -3.56
C CYS A 73 -7.36 13.26 -2.12
N PHE A 74 -7.45 11.95 -1.96
CA PHE A 74 -7.28 11.28 -0.67
C PHE A 74 -6.39 10.05 -0.80
N GLU A 75 -5.41 9.96 0.10
CA GLU A 75 -4.55 8.79 0.27
C GLU A 75 -4.52 8.33 1.72
N VAL A 76 -4.45 7.01 1.91
CA VAL A 76 -4.39 6.42 3.24
C VAL A 76 -3.00 6.58 3.85
N LYS A 77 -2.91 7.34 4.93
CA LYS A 77 -1.68 7.51 5.70
C LYS A 77 -1.55 6.42 6.77
N TYR A 78 -0.63 5.48 6.55
CA TYR A 78 -0.33 4.43 7.52
C TYR A 78 0.67 4.89 8.58
N ARG A 79 0.52 4.40 9.82
CA ARG A 79 1.45 4.65 10.92
C ARG A 79 2.11 3.36 11.37
N CYS A 80 3.40 3.45 11.74
CA CYS A 80 4.15 2.34 12.30
C CYS A 80 3.46 1.86 13.59
N PRO A 81 3.19 0.55 13.75
CA PRO A 81 2.55 0.04 14.96
C PRO A 81 3.41 0.26 16.22
N LYS A 82 4.74 0.30 16.07
CA LYS A 82 5.71 0.47 17.17
C LYS A 82 5.90 1.93 17.56
N CYS A 83 6.39 2.77 16.65
CA CYS A 83 6.77 4.15 16.97
C CYS A 83 5.73 5.21 16.58
N LYS A 84 4.62 4.82 15.95
CA LYS A 84 3.51 5.68 15.48
C LYS A 84 3.87 6.74 14.43
N VAL A 85 5.12 6.78 13.97
CA VAL A 85 5.55 7.63 12.84
C VAL A 85 4.86 7.17 11.54
N VAL A 86 4.60 8.11 10.64
CA VAL A 86 4.02 7.83 9.32
C VAL A 86 4.96 6.93 8.53
N LEU A 87 4.41 5.91 7.89
CA LEU A 87 5.16 5.03 7.01
C LEU A 87 5.26 5.66 5.61
N HIS A 88 6.40 5.51 4.96
CA HIS A 88 6.59 5.96 3.58
C HIS A 88 6.51 4.78 2.62
N PRO A 89 5.76 4.88 1.51
CA PRO A 89 5.80 3.86 0.48
C PRO A 89 7.23 3.78 -0.09
N ILE A 90 7.65 2.58 -0.45
CA ILE A 90 8.87 2.36 -1.22
C ILE A 90 8.49 1.96 -2.65
N ASP A 91 9.21 2.53 -3.62
CA ASP A 91 9.06 2.12 -5.00
C ASP A 91 9.71 0.75 -5.19
N CYS A 92 8.96 -0.15 -5.83
CA CYS A 92 9.46 -1.45 -6.26
C CYS A 92 9.68 -1.39 -7.75
N ASP A 93 10.88 -1.76 -8.20
CA ASP A 93 11.17 -1.89 -9.62
C ASP A 93 10.49 -3.15 -10.17
N VAL A 94 9.98 -3.06 -11.39
CA VAL A 94 9.51 -4.24 -12.12
C VAL A 94 10.72 -4.86 -12.78
N VAL A 95 11.04 -6.10 -12.41
CA VAL A 95 12.09 -6.90 -13.06
C VAL A 95 11.43 -8.01 -13.86
N GLU A 96 11.84 -8.15 -15.11
CA GLU A 96 11.45 -9.29 -15.94
C GLU A 96 12.24 -10.52 -15.51
N VAL A 97 11.54 -11.60 -15.16
CA VAL A 97 12.16 -12.89 -14.79
C VAL A 97 11.46 -13.97 -15.62
N ASP A 98 12.23 -14.69 -16.44
CA ASP A 98 11.83 -15.81 -17.32
C ASP A 98 10.31 -16.10 -17.37
N GLY A 99 9.59 -15.33 -18.20
CA GLY A 99 8.17 -15.53 -18.49
C GLY A 99 7.17 -14.80 -17.58
N GLY A 100 7.60 -13.91 -16.68
CA GLY A 100 6.70 -13.06 -15.90
C GLY A 100 7.35 -11.83 -15.27
N GLU A 101 6.53 -10.82 -14.97
CA GLU A 101 6.94 -9.61 -14.26
C GLU A 101 6.96 -9.85 -12.74
N GLN A 102 8.09 -9.61 -12.08
CA GLN A 102 8.19 -9.60 -10.62
C GLN A 102 8.48 -8.18 -10.12
N LYS A 103 7.76 -7.75 -9.08
CA LYS A 103 8.08 -6.51 -8.37
C LYS A 103 9.21 -6.79 -7.38
N ALA A 104 10.42 -6.37 -7.71
CA ALA A 104 11.59 -6.48 -6.84
C ALA A 104 11.84 -5.16 -6.11
N ILE A 105 12.10 -5.27 -4.81
CA ILE A 105 12.62 -4.15 -4.04
C ILE A 105 14.14 -4.21 -4.15
N ASN A 106 14.78 -3.10 -4.51
CA ASN A 106 16.24 -3.02 -4.46
C ASN A 106 16.69 -2.98 -2.98
N LEU A 107 16.86 -4.16 -2.39
CA LEU A 107 17.27 -4.37 -1.00
C LEU A 107 18.70 -3.84 -0.71
N GLU A 108 19.51 -3.54 -1.73
CA GLU A 108 20.82 -2.92 -1.54
C GLU A 108 20.71 -1.48 -1.00
N ASN A 109 19.56 -0.82 -1.16
CA ASN A 109 19.30 0.50 -0.60
C ASN A 109 18.77 0.47 0.85
N TYR A 110 18.48 -0.72 1.38
CA TYR A 110 17.78 -0.87 2.65
C TYR A 110 18.47 -1.86 3.58
N PRO A 111 19.25 -1.40 4.58
CA PRO A 111 19.94 -2.28 5.51
C PRO A 111 18.95 -3.00 6.42
N CYS A 112 19.29 -4.20 6.87
CA CYS A 112 18.43 -4.95 7.78
C CYS A 112 18.28 -4.21 9.13
N PRO A 113 17.06 -3.93 9.61
CA PRO A 113 16.82 -3.19 10.86
C PRO A 113 17.38 -3.91 12.10
N LYS A 114 17.61 -5.22 12.03
CA LYS A 114 18.13 -6.01 13.16
C LYS A 114 19.65 -6.06 13.22
N CYS A 115 20.34 -6.01 12.08
CA CYS A 115 21.79 -6.26 12.04
C CYS A 115 22.59 -5.21 11.25
N GLY A 116 21.93 -4.23 10.64
CA GLY A 116 22.56 -3.14 9.87
C GLY A 116 23.22 -3.57 8.57
N LYS A 117 23.14 -4.86 8.19
CA LYS A 117 23.77 -5.39 6.98
C LYS A 117 22.79 -5.34 5.81
N TYR A 118 23.28 -4.94 4.64
CA TYR A 118 22.60 -5.12 3.37
C TYR A 118 22.59 -6.61 3.01
N SER A 119 21.57 -7.06 2.28
CA SER A 119 21.44 -8.46 1.83
C SER A 119 22.76 -8.95 1.23
N ARG A 120 23.30 -10.06 1.76
CA ARG A 120 24.55 -10.65 1.27
C ARG A 120 24.39 -10.93 -0.23
N LYS A 121 25.28 -10.36 -1.06
CA LYS A 121 25.48 -10.85 -2.43
C LYS A 121 25.73 -12.35 -2.34
N ARG A 122 24.89 -13.16 -3.00
CA ARG A 122 25.22 -14.56 -3.27
C ARG A 122 26.41 -14.53 -4.22
N SER A 123 27.62 -14.73 -3.68
CA SER A 123 28.77 -15.10 -4.49
C SER A 123 28.46 -16.49 -5.06
N PHE A 124 28.29 -16.56 -6.38
CA PHE A 124 28.27 -17.82 -7.14
C PHE A 124 29.68 -18.41 -7.18
#